data_AF-A0A5B8BMY9-F1
#
_entry.id   AF-A0A5B8BMY9-F1
#
_cell.length_a   1.000
_cell.length_b   1.000
_cell.length_c   1.000
_cell.angle_alpha   90.00
_cell.angle_beta   90.00
_cell.angle_gamma   90.00
#
_symmetry.space_group_name_H-M   'P 1'
#
loop_
_entity.id
_entity.type
_entity.pdbx_description
1 polymer ?
#
loop_
_entity_poly.entity_id
_entity_poly.type
_entity_poly.pdbx_seq_one_letter_code
_entity_poly.pdbx_strand_id
1 'polypeptide(L)'
;MAEEPTTEFWRDLKPIANIFRPDAKPEAYLPDAAAAGDFIFESLGERHTLVAYEHDEPINVFFQVHGPLIWLDEAGEPDGFFDVRNDIELCHAHNEKVGLGADYVDSLFR
;
A
#
# COMPACT_ATOMS: atom_id res chain seq x y z
N MET A 1 -12.67 30.20 4.70
CA MET A 1 -12.96 28.92 4.02
C MET A 1 -11.79 28.67 3.07
N ALA A 2 -11.22 27.48 3.06
CA ALA A 2 -10.15 27.14 2.10
C ALA A 2 -10.75 27.06 0.69
N GLU A 3 -10.04 27.57 -0.31
CA GLU A 3 -10.45 27.45 -1.72
C GLU A 3 -10.38 25.99 -2.17
N GLU A 4 -11.33 25.60 -3.03
CA GLU A 4 -11.35 24.27 -3.64
C GLU A 4 -10.14 24.10 -4.58
N PRO A 5 -9.44 22.94 -4.54
CA PRO A 5 -8.31 22.69 -5.41
C PRO A 5 -8.78 22.64 -6.88
N THR A 6 -8.22 23.51 -7.70
CA THR A 6 -8.60 23.67 -9.13
C THR A 6 -7.79 22.81 -10.08
N THR A 7 -6.74 22.14 -9.59
CA THR A 7 -5.88 21.28 -10.38
C THR A 7 -5.45 20.03 -9.60
N GLU A 8 -5.40 18.91 -10.30
CA GLU A 8 -4.90 17.64 -9.80
C GLU A 8 -3.52 17.39 -10.43
N PHE A 9 -2.42 17.64 -9.68
CA PHE A 9 -1.06 17.55 -10.21
C PHE A 9 -0.70 16.17 -10.78
N TRP A 10 -1.41 15.12 -10.36
CA TRP A 10 -1.23 13.75 -10.83
C TRP A 10 -1.81 13.49 -12.23
N ARG A 11 -2.73 14.33 -12.74
CA ARG A 11 -3.45 14.06 -14.01
C ARG A 11 -2.54 14.09 -15.23
N ASP A 12 -1.49 14.88 -15.16
CA ASP A 12 -0.56 15.10 -16.26
C ASP A 12 0.76 14.33 -16.10
N LEU A 13 0.86 13.48 -15.06
CA LEU A 13 2.04 12.64 -14.87
C LEU A 13 2.10 11.58 -15.97
N LYS A 14 3.18 11.61 -16.75
CA LYS A 14 3.42 10.58 -17.76
C LYS A 14 3.76 9.26 -17.06
N PRO A 15 3.17 8.12 -17.49
CA PRO A 15 3.57 6.81 -16.98
C PRO A 15 5.08 6.62 -17.13
N ILE A 16 5.72 6.07 -16.09
CA ILE A 16 7.14 5.74 -16.13
C ILE A 16 7.30 4.60 -17.13
N ALA A 17 7.90 4.90 -18.29
CA ALA A 17 7.97 3.98 -19.43
C ALA A 17 8.72 2.67 -19.14
N ASN A 18 9.63 2.67 -18.16
CA ASN A 18 10.40 1.51 -17.71
C ASN A 18 10.35 1.44 -16.18
N ILE A 19 9.35 0.74 -15.64
CA ILE A 19 9.27 0.49 -14.18
C ILE A 19 10.34 -0.51 -13.71
N PHE A 20 10.73 -1.44 -14.59
CA PHE A 20 11.82 -2.38 -14.32
C PHE A 20 13.10 -1.83 -14.92
N ARG A 21 13.91 -1.18 -14.07
CA ARG A 21 15.24 -0.74 -14.45
C ARG A 21 16.23 -1.91 -14.34
N PRO A 22 17.13 -2.12 -15.32
CA PRO A 22 18.16 -3.17 -15.26
C PRO A 22 19.05 -3.11 -14.01
N ASP A 23 19.07 -1.95 -13.36
CA ASP A 23 19.81 -1.56 -12.17
C ASP A 23 18.92 -1.36 -10.93
N ALA A 24 17.65 -1.82 -10.95
CA ALA A 24 16.84 -1.94 -9.74
C ALA A 24 17.65 -2.77 -8.73
N LYS A 25 18.11 -2.09 -7.68
CA LYS A 25 19.06 -2.66 -6.72
C LYS A 25 18.41 -3.83 -6.00
N PRO A 26 19.20 -4.80 -5.48
CA PRO A 26 18.68 -5.76 -4.50
C PRO A 26 17.93 -4.98 -3.42
N GLU A 27 16.77 -5.50 -3.00
CA GLU A 27 15.85 -4.99 -1.97
C GLU A 27 16.39 -3.76 -1.23
N ALA A 28 15.77 -2.60 -1.43
CA ALA A 28 16.15 -1.39 -0.71
C ALA A 28 15.83 -1.58 0.78
N TYR A 29 16.74 -2.18 1.53
CA TYR A 29 16.66 -2.24 2.98
C TYR A 29 17.00 -0.86 3.54
N LEU A 30 15.97 -0.18 4.03
CA LEU A 30 16.07 1.10 4.71
C LEU A 30 15.88 0.83 6.21
N PRO A 31 16.95 0.68 7.02
CA PRO A 31 16.80 0.62 8.46
C PRO A 31 16.23 1.96 8.97
N ASP A 32 15.30 1.89 9.91
CA ASP A 32 14.64 3.06 10.51
C ASP A 32 14.01 4.01 9.47
N ALA A 33 13.44 3.43 8.40
CA ALA A 33 12.95 4.18 7.23
C ALA A 33 11.90 5.26 7.53
N ALA A 34 11.13 5.09 8.62
CA ALA A 34 10.13 6.07 9.04
C ALA A 34 9.91 6.05 10.55
N ALA A 35 9.74 7.26 11.10
CA ALA A 35 9.20 7.55 12.41
C ALA A 35 7.90 8.36 12.28
N ALA A 36 7.29 8.69 13.42
CA ALA A 36 6.09 9.51 13.45
C ALA A 36 6.31 10.86 12.73
N GLY A 37 5.53 11.11 11.68
CA GLY A 37 5.60 12.34 10.88
C GLY A 37 6.35 12.20 9.55
N ASP A 38 7.00 11.06 9.31
CA ASP A 38 7.70 10.83 8.05
C ASP A 38 6.75 10.45 6.90
N PHE A 39 7.18 10.78 5.68
CA PHE A 39 6.49 10.43 4.44
C PHE A 39 7.38 9.51 3.60
N ILE A 40 6.82 8.38 3.19
CA ILE A 40 7.45 7.42 2.27
C ILE A 40 6.64 7.39 0.97
N PHE A 41 7.35 7.39 -0.15
CA PHE A 41 6.78 7.09 -1.47
C PHE A 41 7.55 5.91 -2.07
N GLU A 42 6.80 4.91 -2.52
CA GLU A 42 7.36 3.75 -3.22
C GLU A 42 7.05 3.84 -4.71
N SER A 43 8.09 3.62 -5.52
CA SER A 43 7.94 3.65 -6.98
C SER A 43 7.27 2.38 -7.48
N LEU A 44 6.44 2.51 -8.51
CA LEU A 44 5.76 1.37 -9.13
C LEU A 44 6.78 0.32 -9.62
N GLY A 45 6.48 -0.95 -9.39
CA GLY A 45 7.32 -2.08 -9.80
C GLY A 45 8.49 -2.38 -8.86
N GLU A 46 8.70 -1.59 -7.82
CA GLU A 46 9.65 -1.91 -6.76
C GLU A 46 9.16 -3.11 -5.94
N ARG A 47 10.12 -3.92 -5.49
CA ARG A 47 9.89 -5.04 -4.57
C ARG A 47 10.32 -4.60 -3.18
N HIS A 48 9.52 -4.90 -2.16
CA HIS A 48 9.86 -4.56 -0.79
C HIS A 48 9.43 -5.66 0.17
N THR A 49 10.02 -5.63 1.37
CA THR A 49 9.51 -6.33 2.54
C THR A 49 9.23 -5.29 3.62
N LEU A 50 7.98 -5.19 4.07
CA LEU A 50 7.64 -4.31 5.18
C LEU A 50 8.06 -4.98 6.50
N VAL A 51 8.86 -4.27 7.29
CA VAL A 51 9.35 -4.74 8.59
C VAL A 51 8.92 -3.76 9.68
N ALA A 52 8.41 -4.30 10.78
CA ALA A 52 8.06 -3.58 11.99
C ALA A 52 9.06 -3.95 13.10
N TYR A 53 9.65 -2.95 13.76
CA TYR A 53 10.54 -3.17 14.91
C TYR A 53 9.77 -3.05 16.24
N GLU A 54 10.30 -3.66 17.29
CA GLU A 54 9.77 -3.48 18.64
C GLU A 54 9.91 -2.01 19.07
N HIS A 55 8.83 -1.45 19.61
CA HIS A 55 8.76 -0.06 20.06
C HIS A 55 7.70 0.07 21.16
N ASP A 56 7.84 1.05 22.05
CA ASP A 56 6.90 1.30 23.15
C ASP A 56 5.49 1.66 22.65
N GLU A 57 5.42 2.24 21.45
CA GLU A 57 4.18 2.56 20.74
C GLU A 57 4.00 1.66 19.51
N PRO A 58 2.76 1.24 19.20
CA PRO A 58 2.49 0.44 18.00
C PRO A 58 2.73 1.25 16.72
N ILE A 59 3.13 0.55 15.66
CA ILE A 59 3.26 1.15 14.34
C ILE A 59 1.87 1.44 13.78
N ASN A 60 1.60 2.71 13.48
CA ASN A 60 0.40 3.16 12.78
C ASN A 60 0.83 3.98 11.55
N VAL A 61 0.51 3.47 10.37
CA VAL A 61 0.86 4.12 9.09
C VAL A 61 -0.40 4.31 8.27
N PHE A 62 -0.55 5.50 7.72
CA PHE A 62 -1.59 5.78 6.73
C PHE A 62 -1.07 5.42 5.34
N PHE A 63 -1.73 4.48 4.67
CA PHE A 63 -1.40 4.07 3.31
C PHE A 63 -2.46 4.50 2.31
N GLN A 64 -2.00 4.95 1.14
CA GLN A 64 -2.78 4.91 -0.09
C GLN A 64 -2.15 3.85 -0.99
N VAL A 65 -2.81 2.72 -1.15
CA VAL A 65 -2.29 1.59 -1.93
C VAL A 65 -2.95 1.57 -3.31
N HIS A 66 -2.13 1.52 -4.37
CA HIS A 66 -2.60 1.23 -5.72
C HIS A 66 -2.23 -0.21 -6.07
N GLY A 67 -3.20 -1.12 -5.94
CA GLY A 67 -2.97 -2.55 -6.12
C GLY A 67 -2.83 -3.01 -7.57
N PRO A 68 -2.64 -4.33 -7.79
CA PRO A 68 -2.59 -5.38 -6.76
C PRO A 68 -1.21 -5.51 -6.09
N LEU A 69 -1.17 -6.17 -4.92
CA LEU A 69 0.06 -6.74 -4.38
C LEU A 69 0.30 -8.09 -5.06
N ILE A 70 1.54 -8.33 -5.49
CA ILE A 70 1.99 -9.62 -6.03
C ILE A 70 2.97 -10.20 -5.03
N TRP A 71 2.63 -11.34 -4.45
CA TRP A 71 3.52 -12.05 -3.53
C TRP A 71 4.64 -12.73 -4.31
N LEU A 72 5.83 -12.70 -3.73
CA LEU A 72 7.02 -13.30 -4.31
C LEU A 72 7.55 -14.37 -3.37
N ASP A 73 7.99 -15.48 -3.94
CA ASP A 73 8.68 -16.54 -3.21
C ASP A 73 10.14 -16.18 -2.89
N GLU A 74 10.87 -17.11 -2.25
CA GLU A 74 12.30 -16.93 -1.92
C GLU A 74 13.22 -16.78 -3.15
N ALA A 75 12.78 -17.24 -4.33
CA ALA A 75 13.49 -17.04 -5.58
C ALA A 75 13.15 -15.69 -6.24
N GLY A 76 12.19 -14.95 -5.69
CA GLY A 76 11.70 -13.68 -6.21
C GLY A 76 10.68 -13.86 -7.34
N GLU A 77 10.12 -15.05 -7.51
CA GLU A 77 9.12 -15.36 -8.53
C GLU A 77 7.69 -15.17 -7.97
N PRO A 78 6.72 -14.73 -8.79
CA PRO A 78 5.34 -14.57 -8.35
C PRO A 78 4.68 -15.89 -7.94
N ASP A 79 4.14 -15.96 -6.72
CA ASP A 79 3.46 -17.15 -6.19
C ASP A 79 2.04 -16.87 -5.65
N GLY A 80 1.61 -15.60 -5.66
CA GLY A 80 0.28 -15.21 -5.23
C GLY A 80 -0.05 -13.75 -5.52
N PHE A 81 -1.28 -13.35 -5.20
CA PHE A 81 -1.70 -11.96 -5.30
C PHE A 81 -2.67 -11.59 -4.18
N PHE A 82 -2.79 -10.29 -3.92
CA PHE A 82 -3.81 -9.70 -3.07
C PHE A 82 -4.30 -8.42 -3.72
N ASP A 83 -5.57 -8.39 -4.12
CA ASP A 83 -6.20 -7.23 -4.73
C ASP A 83 -7.32 -6.65 -3.86
N VAL A 84 -7.96 -5.58 -4.33
CA VAL A 84 -9.03 -4.90 -3.58
C VAL A 84 -10.24 -5.80 -3.32
N ARG A 85 -10.48 -6.86 -4.12
CA ARG A 85 -11.61 -7.77 -3.89
C ARG A 85 -11.28 -8.72 -2.74
N ASN A 86 -10.04 -9.20 -2.67
CA ASN A 86 -9.56 -9.95 -1.51
C ASN A 86 -9.66 -9.11 -0.23
N ASP A 87 -9.29 -7.83 -0.30
CA ASP A 87 -9.36 -6.91 0.83
C ASP A 87 -10.81 -6.66 1.29
N ILE A 88 -11.71 -6.38 0.34
CA ILE A 88 -13.14 -6.21 0.61
C ILE A 88 -13.71 -7.47 1.28
N GLU A 89 -13.42 -8.66 0.75
CA GLU A 89 -13.90 -9.93 1.31
C GLU A 89 -13.40 -10.15 2.74
N LEU A 90 -12.12 -9.89 3.00
CA LEU A 90 -11.51 -10.00 4.33
C LEU A 90 -12.15 -9.00 5.31
N CYS A 91 -12.32 -7.75 4.88
CA CYS A 91 -12.97 -6.71 5.68
C CYS A 91 -14.43 -7.05 5.97
N HIS A 92 -15.20 -7.53 4.99
CA HIS A 92 -16.59 -7.96 5.17
C HIS A 92 -16.68 -9.07 6.23
N ALA A 93 -15.88 -10.13 6.06
CA ALA A 93 -15.87 -11.27 6.96
C ALA A 93 -15.46 -10.87 8.39
N HIS A 94 -14.49 -9.99 8.54
CA HIS A 94 -14.06 -9.49 9.85
C HIS A 94 -15.16 -8.65 10.52
N ASN A 95 -15.71 -7.66 9.80
CA ASN A 95 -16.72 -6.74 10.35
C ASN A 95 -17.99 -7.48 10.76
N GLU A 96 -18.42 -8.49 9.99
CA GLU A 96 -19.54 -9.36 10.37
C GLU A 96 -19.23 -10.12 11.67
N LYS A 97 -18.05 -10.74 11.76
CA LYS A 97 -17.63 -11.53 12.92
C LYS A 97 -17.56 -10.72 14.22
N VAL A 98 -17.17 -9.44 14.14
CA VAL A 98 -17.06 -8.56 15.33
C VAL A 98 -18.32 -7.74 15.62
N GLY A 99 -19.38 -7.91 14.82
CA GLY A 99 -20.68 -7.26 15.05
C GLY A 99 -20.81 -5.83 14.51
N LEU A 100 -19.87 -5.38 13.67
CA LEU A 100 -19.98 -4.11 12.93
C LEU A 100 -20.86 -4.24 11.67
N GLY A 101 -20.97 -5.45 11.13
CA GLY A 101 -21.75 -5.77 9.94
C GLY A 101 -20.99 -5.53 8.64
N ALA A 102 -21.15 -6.40 7.65
CA ALA A 102 -20.48 -6.26 6.35
C ALA A 102 -20.84 -4.95 5.63
N ASP A 103 -22.09 -4.49 5.74
CA ASP A 103 -22.59 -3.24 5.13
C ASP A 103 -21.81 -1.99 5.56
N TYR A 104 -21.10 -2.03 6.70
CA TYR A 104 -20.23 -0.94 7.11
C TYR A 104 -19.10 -0.70 6.08
N VAL A 105 -18.53 -1.77 5.54
CA VAL A 105 -17.45 -1.69 4.54
C VAL A 105 -17.99 -1.13 3.22
N ASP A 106 -19.20 -1.50 2.81
CA ASP A 106 -19.85 -0.95 1.61
C ASP A 106 -20.01 0.57 1.69
N SER A 107 -20.20 1.14 2.89
CA SER A 107 -20.30 2.59 3.10
C SER A 107 -19.00 3.36 2.77
N LEU A 108 -17.88 2.65 2.68
CA LEU A 108 -16.56 3.20 2.39
C LEU A 108 -16.26 3.30 0.89
N PHE A 109 -17.04 2.64 0.02
CA PHE A 109 -16.82 2.65 -1.43
C PHE A 109 -17.08 4.03 -2.06
N ARG A 110 -16.35 4.36 -3.12
CA ARG A 110 -16.42 5.64 -3.85
C ARG A 110 -16.34 5.41 -5.36
#